data_AF-B9E1R7-F1
#
_entry.id   AF-B9E1R7-F1
#
_cell.length_a   1.000
_cell.length_b   1.000
_cell.length_c   1.000
_cell.angle_alpha   90.00
_cell.angle_beta   90.00
_cell.angle_gamma   90.00
#
_symmetry.space_group_name_H-M   'P 1'
#
loop_
_entity.id
_entity.type
_entity.pdbx_description
1 polymer ?
#
loop_
_entity_poly.entity_id
_entity_poly.type
_entity_poly.pdbx_seq_one_letter_code
_entity_poly.pdbx_strand_id
1 'polypeptide(L)'
;MGYFILSLIAIVLLQASSNLLSDHDDFKNGVDTKNSYGSSGVILKNLLTSKKVYAGGLILLILGAFVGIFLSYKRGLFVLFIGLIGTLAVYSYTGKPLSLKYRGLGAPLVFLTFGPLMLIGSYYVQAQNISMAAFLISIPVGLLTTAILHANDIRDIHYDKKAGIKTLSIMVGKNSAQNIYSGFVILSYVSIIIMCIYRILPIWSLFCLITVPTA
;
A
#
# COMPACT_ATOMS: atom_id res chain seq x y z
N MET A 1 -18.61 -7.26 -16.10
CA MET A 1 -18.81 -7.43 -14.64
C MET A 1 -17.95 -8.53 -14.04
N GLY A 2 -17.86 -9.73 -14.65
CA GLY A 2 -17.07 -10.85 -14.09
C GLY A 2 -15.59 -10.52 -13.80
N TYR A 3 -14.87 -9.90 -14.74
CA TYR A 3 -13.47 -9.53 -14.52
C TYR A 3 -13.27 -8.46 -13.44
N PHE A 4 -14.24 -7.57 -13.24
CA PHE A 4 -14.22 -6.59 -12.14
C PHE A 4 -14.27 -7.28 -10.78
N ILE A 5 -15.23 -8.18 -10.60
CA ILE A 5 -15.37 -8.94 -9.35
C ILE A 5 -14.12 -9.79 -9.09
N LEU A 6 -13.59 -10.47 -10.12
CA LEU A 6 -12.36 -11.24 -10.00
C LEU A 6 -11.15 -10.36 -9.63
N SER A 7 -11.00 -9.19 -10.25
CA SER A 7 -9.92 -8.26 -9.88
C SER A 7 -10.06 -7.75 -8.45
N LEU A 8 -11.28 -7.49 -7.98
CA LEU A 8 -11.54 -7.07 -6.61
C LEU A 8 -11.18 -8.18 -5.62
N ILE A 9 -11.63 -9.41 -5.88
CA ILE A 9 -11.31 -10.59 -5.06
C ILE A 9 -9.78 -10.78 -5.01
N ALA A 10 -9.10 -10.74 -6.15
CA ALA A 10 -7.64 -10.90 -6.20
C ALA A 10 -6.93 -9.84 -5.35
N ILE A 11 -7.28 -8.55 -5.52
CA ILE A 11 -6.66 -7.45 -4.78
C ILE A 11 -6.91 -7.59 -3.28
N VAL A 12 -8.15 -7.91 -2.86
CA VAL A 12 -8.47 -8.10 -1.43
C VAL A 12 -7.68 -9.26 -0.82
N LEU A 13 -7.60 -10.40 -1.51
CA LEU A 13 -6.82 -11.56 -1.05
C LEU A 13 -5.32 -11.22 -0.91
N LEU A 14 -4.75 -10.55 -1.92
CA LEU A 14 -3.33 -10.16 -1.91
C LEU A 14 -3.01 -9.11 -0.84
N GLN A 15 -3.91 -8.15 -0.61
CA GLN A 15 -3.77 -7.15 0.45
C GLN A 15 -3.89 -7.78 1.85
N ALA A 16 -4.87 -8.65 2.06
CA ALA A 16 -5.01 -9.39 3.30
C ALA A 16 -3.79 -10.28 3.56
N SER A 17 -3.28 -10.96 2.53
CA SER A 17 -2.01 -11.70 2.60
C SER A 17 -0.85 -10.80 3.05
N SER A 18 -0.67 -9.65 2.40
CA SER A 18 0.42 -8.72 2.69
C SER A 18 0.39 -8.23 4.14
N ASN A 19 -0.80 -7.95 4.67
CA ASN A 19 -0.97 -7.56 6.07
C ASN A 19 -0.64 -8.69 7.03
N LEU A 20 -1.13 -9.92 6.79
CA LEU A 20 -0.81 -11.07 7.67
C LEU A 20 0.68 -11.42 7.65
N LEU A 21 1.32 -11.39 6.48
CA LEU A 21 2.76 -11.64 6.36
C LEU A 21 3.58 -10.54 7.04
N SER A 22 3.15 -9.27 6.92
CA SER A 22 3.79 -8.15 7.61
C SER A 22 3.66 -8.28 9.12
N ASP A 23 2.49 -8.61 9.66
CA ASP A 23 2.28 -8.87 11.10
C ASP A 23 3.20 -9.99 11.62
N HIS A 24 3.32 -11.08 10.86
CA HIS A 24 4.24 -12.17 11.20
C HIS A 24 5.69 -11.69 11.25
N ASP A 25 6.13 -10.94 10.25
CA ASP A 25 7.51 -10.46 10.14
C ASP A 25 7.83 -9.39 11.19
N ASP A 26 6.92 -8.46 11.45
CA ASP A 26 7.06 -7.42 12.48
C ASP A 26 7.15 -8.06 13.87
N PHE A 27 6.36 -9.10 14.16
CA PHE A 27 6.49 -9.89 15.39
C PHE A 27 7.83 -10.63 15.47
N LYS A 28 8.24 -11.31 14.39
CA LYS A 28 9.49 -12.09 14.36
C LYS A 28 10.74 -11.20 14.47
N ASN A 29 10.69 -9.99 13.94
CA ASN A 29 11.78 -9.02 13.99
C ASN A 29 11.75 -8.17 15.27
N GLY A 30 10.78 -8.36 16.17
CA GLY A 30 10.69 -7.64 17.44
C GLY A 30 10.27 -6.18 17.31
N VAL A 31 9.68 -5.81 16.17
CA VAL A 31 9.11 -4.48 15.92
C VAL A 31 7.80 -4.33 16.69
N ASP A 32 6.95 -5.36 16.62
CA ASP A 32 5.69 -5.40 17.35
C ASP A 32 5.91 -5.81 18.81
N THR A 33 5.45 -4.95 19.72
CA THR A 33 5.54 -5.17 21.17
C THR A 33 4.20 -4.89 21.82
N LYS A 34 3.98 -5.33 23.07
CA LYS A 34 2.70 -5.06 23.78
C LYS A 34 2.34 -3.56 23.89
N ASN A 35 3.32 -2.68 23.73
CA ASN A 35 3.16 -1.23 23.81
C ASN A 35 3.13 -0.56 22.43
N SER A 36 3.35 -1.27 21.32
CA SER A 36 3.26 -0.69 19.98
C SER A 36 1.78 -0.47 19.62
N TYR A 37 1.48 0.68 19.01
CA TYR A 37 0.12 1.02 18.59
C TYR A 37 -0.21 0.48 17.19
N GLY A 38 0.80 0.16 16.38
CA GLY A 38 0.65 -0.29 15.00
C GLY A 38 0.33 -1.78 14.82
N SER A 39 0.45 -2.61 15.86
CA SER A 39 0.20 -4.05 15.76
C SER A 39 -1.30 -4.36 15.64
N SER A 40 -1.69 -5.35 14.83
CA SER A 40 -3.03 -5.94 14.91
C SER A 40 -3.34 -6.51 16.30
N GLY A 41 -2.29 -6.80 17.08
CA GLY A 41 -2.37 -7.36 18.43
C GLY A 41 -2.78 -8.83 18.44
N VAL A 42 -3.06 -9.45 17.28
CA VAL A 42 -3.57 -10.82 17.20
C VAL A 42 -2.53 -11.83 17.70
N ILE A 43 -1.26 -11.66 17.31
CA ILE A 43 -0.15 -12.51 17.78
C ILE A 43 0.21 -12.16 19.22
N LEU A 44 0.32 -10.87 19.56
CA LEU A 44 0.71 -10.41 20.90
C LEU A 44 -0.29 -10.80 22.00
N LYS A 45 -1.58 -10.89 21.67
CA LYS A 45 -2.66 -11.34 22.57
C LYS A 45 -2.84 -12.86 22.58
N ASN A 46 -1.96 -13.62 21.92
CA ASN A 46 -2.06 -15.08 21.78
C ASN A 46 -3.39 -15.59 21.17
N LEU A 47 -4.09 -14.76 20.38
CA LEU A 47 -5.33 -15.18 19.70
C LEU A 47 -5.01 -16.14 18.54
N LEU A 48 -3.93 -15.87 17.81
CA LEU A 48 -3.35 -16.79 16.83
C LEU A 48 -1.83 -16.86 17.02
N THR A 49 -1.26 -18.03 16.73
CA THR A 49 0.21 -18.16 16.72
C THR A 49 0.79 -17.51 15.46
N SER A 50 2.00 -16.99 15.57
CA SER A 50 2.76 -16.43 14.44
C SER A 50 2.79 -17.40 13.23
N LYS A 51 2.96 -18.71 13.47
CA LYS A 51 2.88 -19.75 12.42
C LYS A 51 1.52 -19.80 11.71
N LYS A 52 0.40 -19.66 12.44
CA LYS A 52 -0.95 -19.66 11.86
C LYS A 52 -1.19 -18.39 11.02
N VAL A 53 -0.74 -17.24 11.50
CA VAL A 53 -0.83 -15.97 10.76
C VAL A 53 -0.03 -16.05 9.45
N TYR A 54 1.21 -16.57 9.51
CA TYR A 54 2.03 -16.80 8.32
C TYR A 54 1.38 -17.76 7.32
N ALA A 55 0.88 -18.90 7.80
CA ALA A 55 0.19 -19.88 6.95
C ALA A 55 -1.07 -19.28 6.30
N GLY A 56 -1.86 -18.50 7.06
CA GLY A 56 -3.01 -17.76 6.54
C GLY A 56 -2.62 -16.77 5.45
N GLY A 57 -1.54 -16.01 5.67
CA GLY A 57 -0.95 -15.12 4.67
C GLY A 57 -0.59 -15.86 3.38
N LEU A 58 0.15 -16.98 3.48
CA LEU A 58 0.51 -17.79 2.31
C LEU A 58 -0.70 -18.38 1.58
N ILE A 59 -1.72 -18.85 2.30
CA ILE A 59 -2.95 -19.36 1.68
C ILE A 59 -3.64 -18.26 0.88
N LEU A 60 -3.79 -17.06 1.45
CA LEU A 60 -4.40 -15.92 0.77
C LEU A 60 -3.55 -15.46 -0.42
N LEU A 61 -2.22 -15.49 -0.31
CA LEU A 61 -1.30 -15.20 -1.41
C LEU A 61 -1.53 -16.15 -2.58
N ILE A 62 -1.58 -17.46 -2.30
CA ILE A 62 -1.78 -18.51 -3.30
C ILE A 62 -3.14 -18.35 -3.98
N LEU A 63 -4.21 -18.13 -3.21
CA LEU A 63 -5.55 -17.92 -3.76
C LEU A 63 -5.61 -16.66 -4.63
N GLY A 64 -5.05 -15.55 -4.14
CA GLY A 64 -4.96 -14.30 -4.90
C GLY A 64 -4.15 -14.45 -6.18
N ALA A 65 -3.02 -15.18 -6.12
CA ALA A 65 -2.18 -15.48 -7.26
C ALA A 65 -2.89 -16.36 -8.29
N PHE A 66 -3.66 -17.37 -7.88
CA PHE A 66 -4.47 -18.17 -8.80
C PHE A 66 -5.47 -17.31 -9.59
N VAL A 67 -6.18 -16.41 -8.91
CA VAL A 67 -7.09 -15.47 -9.58
C VAL A 67 -6.32 -14.52 -10.50
N GLY A 68 -5.16 -14.01 -10.06
CA GLY A 68 -4.28 -13.16 -10.87
C GLY A 68 -3.75 -13.84 -12.13
N ILE A 69 -3.34 -15.10 -12.04
CA ILE A 69 -2.87 -15.92 -13.17
C ILE A 69 -4.03 -16.16 -14.14
N PHE A 70 -5.22 -16.50 -13.64
CA PHE A 70 -6.41 -16.63 -14.48
C PHE A 70 -6.74 -15.34 -15.21
N LEU A 71 -6.69 -14.19 -14.51
CA LEU A 71 -6.89 -12.88 -15.13
C LEU A 71 -5.84 -12.60 -16.20
N SER A 72 -4.56 -12.92 -15.95
CA SER A 72 -3.53 -12.75 -16.97
C SER A 72 -3.73 -13.63 -18.18
N TYR A 73 -4.13 -14.89 -18.00
CA TYR A 73 -4.45 -15.77 -19.12
C TYR A 73 -5.58 -15.20 -19.98
N LYS A 74 -6.59 -14.56 -19.36
CA LYS A 74 -7.73 -13.98 -20.08
C LYS A 74 -7.51 -12.57 -20.63
N ARG A 75 -6.61 -11.79 -20.03
CA ARG A 75 -6.48 -10.35 -20.25
C ARG A 75 -5.08 -9.91 -20.67
N GLY A 76 -4.15 -10.85 -20.82
CA GLY A 76 -2.80 -10.62 -21.33
C GLY A 76 -1.70 -10.70 -20.25
N LEU A 77 -0.47 -10.91 -20.73
CA LEU A 77 0.73 -11.07 -19.89
C LEU A 77 1.08 -9.82 -19.08
N PHE A 78 0.61 -8.65 -19.49
CA PHE A 78 0.84 -7.41 -18.74
C PHE A 78 0.30 -7.49 -17.29
N VAL A 79 -0.82 -8.18 -17.08
CA VAL A 79 -1.39 -8.42 -15.75
C VAL A 79 -0.45 -9.29 -14.91
N LEU A 80 0.18 -10.30 -15.51
CA LEU A 80 1.16 -11.15 -14.83
C LEU A 80 2.39 -10.35 -14.41
N PHE A 81 2.92 -9.48 -15.28
CA PHE A 81 4.05 -8.61 -14.92
C PHE A 81 3.74 -7.69 -13.74
N ILE A 82 2.55 -7.07 -13.74
CA ILE A 82 2.08 -6.27 -12.60
C ILE A 82 1.98 -7.12 -11.33
N GLY A 83 1.40 -8.32 -11.41
CA GLY A 83 1.29 -9.24 -10.27
C GLY A 83 2.66 -9.68 -9.73
N LEU A 84 3.63 -9.95 -10.60
CA LEU A 84 5.00 -10.30 -10.22
C LEU A 84 5.71 -9.15 -9.51
N ILE A 85 5.62 -7.93 -10.05
CA ILE A 85 6.19 -6.74 -9.41
C ILE A 85 5.52 -6.49 -8.05
N GLY A 86 4.20 -6.63 -7.96
CA GLY A 86 3.47 -6.51 -6.70
C GLY A 86 3.91 -7.55 -5.66
N THR A 87 4.07 -8.80 -6.06
CA THR A 87 4.54 -9.88 -5.17
C THR A 87 5.96 -9.63 -4.69
N LEU A 88 6.86 -9.18 -5.58
CA LEU A 88 8.23 -8.80 -5.21
C LEU A 88 8.24 -7.59 -4.27
N ALA A 89 7.34 -6.62 -4.45
CA ALA A 89 7.20 -5.48 -3.56
C ALA A 89 6.77 -5.92 -2.15
N VAL A 90 5.79 -6.82 -2.04
CA VAL A 90 5.35 -7.37 -0.74
C VAL A 90 6.51 -8.10 -0.04
N TYR A 91 7.20 -8.99 -0.75
CA TYR A 91 8.35 -9.71 -0.18
C TYR A 91 9.47 -8.76 0.27
N SER A 92 9.82 -7.78 -0.57
CA SER A 92 10.91 -6.84 -0.27
C SER A 92 10.56 -5.83 0.82
N TYR A 93 9.27 -5.61 1.12
CA TYR A 93 8.81 -4.63 2.11
C TYR A 93 9.29 -4.98 3.53
N THR A 94 8.95 -6.16 4.06
CA THR A 94 9.38 -6.64 5.39
C THR A 94 10.39 -7.78 5.33
N GLY A 95 10.35 -8.59 4.26
CA GLY A 95 11.15 -9.79 4.11
C GLY A 95 12.66 -9.54 3.98
N LYS A 96 13.45 -10.36 4.66
CA LYS A 96 14.93 -10.35 4.56
C LYS A 96 15.35 -10.92 3.19
N PRO A 97 16.42 -10.40 2.57
CA PRO A 97 17.41 -9.47 3.11
C PRO A 97 17.12 -7.99 2.86
N LEU A 98 16.07 -7.64 2.11
CA LEU A 98 15.83 -6.25 1.68
C LEU A 98 15.18 -5.41 2.77
N SER A 99 14.08 -5.89 3.38
CA SER A 99 13.34 -5.23 4.46
C SER A 99 13.22 -3.71 4.27
N LEU A 100 12.73 -3.29 3.08
CA LEU A 100 12.70 -1.89 2.63
C LEU A 100 11.95 -0.96 3.59
N LYS A 101 10.89 -1.44 4.25
CA LYS A 101 10.16 -0.73 5.32
C LYS A 101 11.12 -0.25 6.40
N TYR A 102 11.99 -1.15 6.88
CA TYR A 102 12.94 -0.89 7.97
C TYR A 102 14.16 -0.07 7.55
N ARG A 103 14.24 0.33 6.27
CA ARG A 103 15.32 1.14 5.68
C ARG A 103 14.83 2.50 5.15
N GLY A 104 13.62 2.92 5.52
CA GLY A 104 13.05 4.21 5.13
C GLY A 104 12.46 4.25 3.73
N LEU A 105 12.39 3.10 3.04
CA LEU A 105 11.86 2.98 1.67
C LEU A 105 10.41 2.51 1.64
N GLY A 106 9.72 2.51 2.78
CA GLY A 106 8.31 2.13 2.86
C GLY A 106 7.39 3.09 2.10
N ALA A 107 7.55 4.41 2.28
CA ALA A 107 6.76 5.42 1.60
C ALA A 107 6.78 5.33 0.06
N PRO A 108 7.95 5.31 -0.62
CA PRO A 108 7.97 5.20 -2.09
C PRO A 108 7.42 3.85 -2.57
N LEU A 109 7.63 2.76 -1.83
CA LEU A 109 7.09 1.45 -2.22
C LEU A 109 5.57 1.41 -2.12
N VAL A 110 5.00 1.95 -1.04
CA VAL A 110 3.53 2.06 -0.88
C VAL A 110 2.94 2.97 -1.94
N PHE A 111 3.55 4.12 -2.22
CA PHE A 111 3.11 5.01 -3.30
C PHE A 111 3.01 4.27 -4.64
N LEU A 112 4.07 3.55 -5.03
CA LEU A 112 4.13 2.84 -6.31
C LEU A 112 3.14 1.68 -6.39
N THR A 113 3.01 0.91 -5.31
CA THR A 113 2.17 -0.29 -5.28
C THR A 113 0.68 0.04 -5.20
N PHE A 114 0.28 0.95 -4.29
CA PHE A 114 -1.12 1.34 -4.10
C PHE A 114 -1.61 2.40 -5.09
N GLY A 115 -0.71 3.24 -5.60
CA GLY A 115 -1.04 4.21 -6.64
C GLY A 115 -0.95 3.56 -8.03
N PRO A 116 0.13 3.83 -8.80
CA PRO A 116 0.24 3.44 -10.21
C PRO A 116 0.00 1.96 -10.47
N LEU A 117 0.66 1.07 -9.72
CA LEU A 117 0.67 -0.36 -10.05
C LEU A 117 -0.72 -0.99 -9.91
N MET A 118 -1.39 -0.77 -8.78
CA MET A 118 -2.74 -1.27 -8.54
C MET A 118 -3.76 -0.63 -9.49
N LEU A 119 -3.69 0.68 -9.70
CA LEU A 119 -4.67 1.37 -10.55
C LEU A 119 -4.49 1.03 -12.03
N ILE A 120 -3.27 1.03 -12.57
CA ILE A 120 -3.00 0.62 -13.95
C ILE A 120 -3.35 -0.86 -14.15
N GLY A 121 -3.01 -1.73 -13.20
CA GLY A 121 -3.33 -3.15 -13.29
C GLY A 121 -4.84 -3.39 -13.37
N SER A 122 -5.58 -2.79 -12.45
CA SER A 122 -7.05 -2.91 -12.43
C SER A 122 -7.70 -2.28 -13.67
N TYR A 123 -7.22 -1.12 -14.13
CA TYR A 123 -7.68 -0.47 -15.35
C TYR A 123 -7.41 -1.33 -16.59
N TYR A 124 -6.21 -1.88 -16.74
CA TYR A 124 -5.85 -2.73 -17.87
C TYR A 124 -6.70 -4.00 -17.92
N VAL A 125 -7.01 -4.60 -16.77
CA VAL A 125 -7.93 -5.75 -16.70
C VAL A 125 -9.33 -5.39 -17.22
N GLN A 126 -9.80 -4.15 -17.09
CA GLN A 126 -11.12 -3.75 -17.60
C GLN A 126 -11.09 -3.22 -19.03
N ALA A 127 -10.20 -2.27 -19.29
CA ALA A 127 -10.14 -1.51 -20.55
C ALA A 127 -9.22 -2.13 -21.60
N GLN A 128 -8.34 -3.07 -21.22
CA GLN A 128 -7.36 -3.72 -22.10
C GLN A 128 -6.43 -2.73 -22.84
N ASN A 129 -6.18 -1.60 -22.20
CA ASN A 129 -5.25 -0.59 -22.69
C ASN A 129 -4.54 0.08 -21.51
N ILE A 130 -3.35 0.62 -21.76
CA ILE A 130 -2.62 1.47 -20.83
C ILE A 130 -3.03 2.92 -21.09
N SER A 131 -3.37 3.65 -20.03
CA SER A 131 -3.83 5.03 -20.15
C SER A 131 -2.96 5.96 -19.30
N MET A 132 -2.45 7.02 -19.93
CA MET A 132 -1.76 8.09 -19.20
C MET A 132 -2.71 8.79 -18.22
N ALA A 133 -3.99 8.93 -18.57
CA ALA A 133 -5.00 9.45 -17.65
C ALA A 133 -5.15 8.52 -16.43
N ALA A 134 -5.17 7.20 -16.62
CA ALA A 134 -5.19 6.27 -15.49
C ALA A 134 -3.93 6.42 -14.61
N PHE A 135 -2.73 6.52 -15.21
CA PHE A 135 -1.53 6.79 -14.43
C PHE A 135 -1.64 8.07 -13.59
N LEU A 136 -2.10 9.18 -14.17
CA LEU A 136 -2.24 10.45 -13.46
C LEU A 136 -3.29 10.38 -12.35
N ILE A 137 -4.42 9.72 -12.59
CA ILE A 137 -5.49 9.50 -11.58
C ILE A 137 -4.99 8.66 -10.40
N SER A 138 -3.98 7.81 -10.61
CA SER A 138 -3.38 7.02 -9.53
C SER A 138 -2.56 7.82 -8.53
N ILE A 139 -2.08 9.02 -8.92
CA ILE A 139 -1.21 9.86 -8.10
C ILE A 139 -1.88 10.29 -6.79
N PRO A 140 -3.07 10.92 -6.77
CA PRO A 140 -3.72 11.31 -5.52
C PRO A 140 -4.00 10.11 -4.60
N VAL A 141 -4.35 8.94 -5.17
CA VAL A 141 -4.57 7.71 -4.41
C VAL A 141 -3.27 7.21 -3.77
N GLY A 142 -2.18 7.18 -4.54
CA GLY A 142 -0.85 6.83 -4.05
C GLY A 142 -0.37 7.79 -2.95
N LEU A 143 -0.59 9.09 -3.12
CA LEU A 143 -0.21 10.10 -2.13
C LEU A 143 -0.99 9.92 -0.82
N LEU A 144 -2.31 9.72 -0.88
CA LEU A 144 -3.13 9.54 0.32
C LEU A 144 -2.82 8.22 1.05
N THR A 145 -2.64 7.12 0.33
CA THR A 145 -2.25 5.84 0.93
C THR A 145 -0.86 5.92 1.57
N THR A 146 0.08 6.64 0.95
CA THR A 146 1.39 6.93 1.52
C THR A 146 1.29 7.84 2.75
N ALA A 147 0.39 8.82 2.74
CA ALA A 147 0.13 9.68 3.90
C ALA A 147 -0.38 8.87 5.10
N ILE A 148 -1.26 7.89 4.88
CA ILE A 148 -1.74 6.98 5.93
C ILE A 148 -0.58 6.17 6.51
N LEU A 149 0.26 5.57 5.68
CA LEU A 149 1.45 4.86 6.16
C LEU A 149 2.36 5.81 6.97
N HIS A 150 2.65 6.98 6.42
CA HIS A 150 3.57 7.93 7.03
C HIS A 150 3.02 8.48 8.36
N ALA A 151 1.70 8.65 8.50
CA ALA A 151 1.06 8.98 9.77
C ALA A 151 1.26 7.89 10.83
N ASN A 152 1.16 6.61 10.45
CA ASN A 152 1.48 5.49 11.34
C ASN A 152 2.96 5.55 11.75
N ASP A 153 3.87 5.74 10.80
CA ASP A 153 5.31 5.86 11.08
C ASP A 153 5.62 7.04 12.01
N ILE A 154 4.90 8.18 11.92
CA ILE A 154 5.04 9.33 12.83
C ILE A 154 4.59 8.98 14.25
N ARG A 155 3.46 8.29 14.39
CA ARG A 155 2.92 7.86 15.69
C ARG A 155 3.90 6.91 16.38
N ASP A 156 4.52 6.03 15.60
CA ASP A 156 5.29 4.90 16.11
C ASP A 156 6.82 5.17 16.19
N ILE A 157 7.28 6.40 15.87
CA ILE A 157 8.71 6.83 15.92
C ILE A 157 9.45 6.33 17.18
N HIS A 158 8.86 6.50 18.37
CA HIS A 158 9.52 6.14 19.63
C HIS A 158 9.69 4.63 19.80
N TYR A 159 8.74 3.82 19.32
CA TYR A 159 8.78 2.36 19.43
C TYR A 159 9.66 1.76 18.35
N ASP A 160 9.51 2.22 17.11
CA ASP A 160 10.29 1.77 15.96
C ASP A 160 11.79 2.05 16.15
N LYS A 161 12.13 3.20 16.75
CA LYS A 161 13.53 3.51 17.10
C LYS A 161 14.09 2.55 18.16
N LYS A 162 13.28 2.12 19.14
CA LYS A 162 13.68 1.12 20.13
C LYS A 162 13.86 -0.27 19.51
N ALA A 163 13.08 -0.60 18.49
CA ALA A 163 13.21 -1.85 17.73
C ALA A 163 14.42 -1.85 16.76
N GLY A 164 15.12 -0.72 16.62
CA GLY A 164 16.32 -0.60 15.80
C GLY A 164 16.05 -0.45 14.30
N ILE A 165 14.81 -0.19 13.89
CA ILE A 165 14.45 0.06 12.48
C ILE A 165 14.55 1.54 12.13
N LYS A 166 14.67 1.85 10.84
CA LYS A 166 14.68 3.22 10.31
C LYS A 166 13.52 3.40 9.35
N THR A 167 12.53 4.19 9.73
CA THR A 167 11.46 4.66 8.84
C THR A 167 11.80 6.05 8.31
N LEU A 168 11.08 6.52 7.29
CA LEU A 168 11.25 7.88 6.77
C LEU A 168 11.06 8.91 7.90
N SER A 169 10.02 8.72 8.72
CA SER A 169 9.70 9.56 9.88
C SER A 169 10.82 9.63 10.91
N ILE A 170 11.53 8.52 11.16
CA ILE A 170 12.70 8.50 12.04
C ILE A 170 13.87 9.26 11.41
N MET A 171 14.11 9.09 10.11
CA MET A 171 15.25 9.69 9.41
C MET A 171 15.17 11.21 9.35
N VAL A 172 13.98 11.77 9.12
CA VAL A 172 13.79 13.22 8.99
C VAL A 172 13.45 13.91 10.32
N GLY A 173 13.06 13.14 11.33
CA GLY A 173 12.59 13.65 12.63
C GLY A 173 11.12 14.09 12.62
N LYS A 174 10.50 14.16 13.81
CA LYS A 174 9.04 14.32 13.98
C LYS A 174 8.46 15.56 13.27
N ASN A 175 9.07 16.73 13.44
CA ASN A 175 8.55 17.97 12.85
C ASN A 175 8.58 17.94 11.33
N SER A 176 9.71 17.53 10.74
CA SER A 176 9.83 17.36 9.29
C SER A 176 8.91 16.25 8.77
N ALA A 177 8.71 15.18 9.54
CA ALA A 177 7.81 14.11 9.18
C ALA A 177 6.35 14.60 9.09
N GLN A 178 5.91 15.45 10.03
CA GLN A 178 4.59 16.11 9.96
C GLN A 178 4.46 17.01 8.72
N ASN A 179 5.50 17.75 8.35
CA ASN A 179 5.48 18.56 7.12
C ASN A 179 5.39 17.68 5.86
N ILE A 180 6.10 16.55 5.83
CA ILE A 180 6.00 15.57 4.72
C ILE A 180 4.59 14.98 4.63
N TYR A 181 3.97 14.64 5.77
CA TYR A 181 2.59 14.18 5.82
C TYR A 181 1.64 15.20 5.18
N SER A 182 1.71 16.47 5.63
CA SER A 182 0.91 17.55 5.06
C SER A 182 1.20 17.75 3.57
N GLY A 183 2.45 17.62 3.17
CA GLY A 183 2.88 17.64 1.76
C GLY A 183 2.17 16.58 0.92
N PHE A 184 2.10 15.32 1.37
CA PHE A 184 1.37 14.26 0.65
C PHE A 184 -0.12 14.58 0.51
N VAL A 185 -0.77 15.07 1.56
CA VAL A 185 -2.19 15.42 1.54
C VAL A 185 -2.45 16.61 0.59
N ILE A 186 -1.67 17.69 0.71
CA ILE A 186 -1.80 18.88 -0.14
C ILE A 186 -1.56 18.52 -1.61
N LEU A 187 -0.48 17.79 -1.90
CA LEU A 187 -0.16 17.37 -3.26
C LEU A 187 -1.26 16.49 -3.87
N SER A 188 -1.96 15.69 -3.07
CA SER A 188 -3.10 14.91 -3.54
C SER A 188 -4.22 15.83 -4.06
N TYR A 189 -4.65 16.82 -3.27
CA TYR A 189 -5.67 17.78 -3.68
C TYR A 189 -5.23 18.65 -4.86
N VAL A 190 -3.99 19.15 -4.83
CA VAL A 190 -3.42 19.93 -5.93
C VAL A 190 -3.40 19.13 -7.23
N SER A 191 -3.04 17.84 -7.17
CA SER A 191 -3.03 16.98 -8.36
C SER A 191 -4.44 16.82 -8.97
N ILE A 192 -5.49 16.73 -8.15
CA ILE A 192 -6.88 16.66 -8.62
C ILE A 192 -7.29 17.98 -9.30
N ILE A 193 -6.97 19.12 -8.68
CA ILE A 193 -7.25 20.45 -9.25
C ILE A 193 -6.57 20.60 -10.61
N ILE A 194 -5.29 20.25 -10.71
CA ILE A 194 -4.51 20.29 -11.96
C ILE A 194 -5.17 19.38 -13.01
N MET A 195 -5.53 18.15 -12.65
CA MET A 195 -6.19 17.22 -13.58
C MET A 195 -7.56 17.72 -14.07
N CYS A 196 -8.32 18.46 -13.25
CA CYS A 196 -9.56 19.11 -13.67
C CYS A 196 -9.30 20.26 -14.66
N ILE A 197 -8.28 21.09 -14.42
CA ILE A 197 -7.89 22.20 -15.33
C ILE A 197 -7.53 21.66 -16.71
N TYR A 198 -6.74 20.58 -16.77
CA TYR A 198 -6.35 19.91 -18.01
C TYR A 198 -7.44 18.98 -18.59
N ARG A 199 -8.66 18.96 -18.00
CA ARG A 199 -9.80 18.14 -18.43
C ARG A 199 -9.52 16.63 -18.47
N ILE A 200 -8.59 16.16 -17.65
CA ILE A 200 -8.31 14.73 -17.42
C ILE A 200 -9.39 14.15 -16.51
N LEU A 201 -9.82 14.92 -15.52
CA LEU A 201 -10.92 14.60 -14.62
C LEU A 201 -12.12 15.53 -14.90
N PRO A 202 -13.36 15.05 -14.71
CA PRO A 202 -14.53 15.92 -14.79
C PRO A 202 -14.52 16.93 -13.65
N ILE A 203 -15.09 18.12 -13.90
CA ILE A 203 -15.14 19.22 -12.91
C ILE A 203 -15.77 18.80 -11.57
N TRP A 204 -16.70 17.84 -11.61
CA TRP A 204 -17.33 17.25 -10.43
C TRP A 204 -16.35 16.58 -9.46
N SER A 205 -15.15 16.20 -9.92
CA SER A 205 -14.10 15.66 -9.06
C SER A 205 -13.65 16.67 -8.00
N LEU A 206 -13.87 17.98 -8.23
CA LEU A 206 -13.59 19.02 -7.23
C LEU A 206 -14.47 18.91 -5.97
N PHE A 207 -15.55 18.13 -5.99
CA PHE A 207 -16.31 17.85 -4.76
C PHE A 207 -15.45 17.18 -3.68
N CYS A 208 -14.36 16.50 -4.03
CA CYS A 208 -13.43 15.97 -3.04
C CYS A 208 -12.81 17.08 -2.16
N LEU A 209 -12.80 18.34 -2.61
CA LEU A 209 -12.25 19.45 -1.82
C LEU A 209 -13.07 19.75 -0.56
N ILE A 210 -14.31 19.25 -0.48
CA ILE A 210 -15.11 19.33 0.75
C ILE A 210 -14.44 18.53 1.89
N THR A 211 -13.62 17.52 1.58
CA THR A 211 -12.91 16.72 2.59
C THR A 211 -11.55 17.30 2.98
N VAL A 212 -11.20 18.50 2.51
CA VAL A 212 -9.94 19.15 2.89
C VAL A 212 -9.93 19.34 4.41
N PRO A 213 -8.90 18.81 5.12
CA PRO A 213 -8.80 18.97 6.56
C PRO A 213 -8.72 20.46 6.94
N THR A 214 -9.52 20.88 7.92
CA THR A 214 -9.60 22.29 8.36
C THR A 214 -8.58 22.68 9.43
N ALA A 215 -7.68 21.78 9.83
CA ALA A 215 -6.61 22.00 10.80
C ALA A 215 -5.49 20.98 10.62
#